data_AF-A0A6I4RCX2-F1
#
_entry.id   AF-A0A6I4RCX2-F1
#
_cell.length_a   1.000
_cell.length_b   1.000
_cell.length_c   1.000
_cell.angle_alpha   90.00
_cell.angle_beta   90.00
_cell.angle_gamma   90.00
#
_symmetry.space_group_name_H-M   'P 1'
#
loop_
_entity.id
_entity.type
_entity.pdbx_description
1 polymer ?
#
loop_
_entity_poly.entity_id
_entity_poly.type
_entity_poly.pdbx_seq_one_letter_code
_entity_poly.pdbx_strand_id
1 'polypeptide(L)'
;MKRILSIGPALAVVVGSLGGCAAVQKEPNDSASSQMASLPVESEAQRIANQRVQEDIAGVKVLIVVACSEKLSIPTVERPEDLATVKKCSDDQLKVIGNDALARIEARELSDSEVGPFMLNQAAAFLQANSEAARARDPAELIKIAREGGGRLFLSKPE
;
A
#
# COMPACT_ATOMS: atom_id res chain seq x y z
N MET A 1 -14.26 36.37 -56.16
CA MET A 1 -13.05 36.28 -55.29
C MET A 1 -12.80 34.80 -55.02
N LYS A 2 -11.91 34.13 -55.78
CA LYS A 2 -10.59 33.59 -55.36
C LYS A 2 -10.67 32.82 -54.02
N ARG A 3 -10.71 31.46 -54.04
CA ARG A 3 -9.55 30.50 -53.96
C ARG A 3 -9.09 30.32 -52.49
N ILE A 4 -8.87 29.17 -51.85
CA ILE A 4 -8.39 27.82 -52.25
C ILE A 4 -8.63 26.86 -51.06
N LEU A 5 -9.00 25.62 -51.37
CA LEU A 5 -8.91 24.42 -50.52
C LEU A 5 -7.48 23.83 -50.59
N SER A 6 -7.09 23.04 -49.58
CA SER A 6 -5.85 22.22 -49.45
C SER A 6 -4.76 22.91 -48.61
N ILE A 7 -3.92 22.26 -47.78
CA ILE A 7 -3.34 20.91 -47.81
C ILE A 7 -2.94 20.54 -46.35
N GLY A 8 -3.06 19.28 -45.93
CA GLY A 8 -2.36 18.73 -44.76
C GLY A 8 -0.85 18.50 -45.00
N PRO A 9 -0.15 17.88 -44.05
CA PRO A 9 0.47 16.57 -44.32
C PRO A 9 0.21 15.59 -43.16
N ALA A 10 -0.37 14.42 -43.42
CA ALA A 10 0.31 13.20 -43.87
C ALA A 10 1.15 12.54 -42.75
N LEU A 11 0.52 11.64 -41.99
CA LEU A 11 1.22 10.51 -41.38
C LEU A 11 0.70 9.24 -42.03
N ALA A 12 1.62 8.61 -42.77
CA ALA A 12 1.43 7.39 -43.52
C ALA A 12 1.18 6.21 -42.56
N VAL A 13 0.03 5.56 -42.67
CA VAL A 13 -0.18 4.21 -42.14
C VAL A 13 0.11 3.25 -43.30
N VAL A 14 1.32 2.71 -43.32
CA VAL A 14 1.65 1.60 -44.21
C VAL A 14 1.13 0.31 -43.61
N VAL A 15 0.41 -0.41 -44.47
CA VAL A 15 -0.31 -1.66 -44.27
C VAL A 15 0.66 -2.85 -44.16
N GLY A 16 0.32 -3.81 -43.30
CA GLY A 16 0.75 -5.21 -43.39
C GLY A 16 0.57 -5.91 -42.05
N SER A 17 -0.09 -7.05 -41.89
CA SER A 17 -0.74 -7.96 -42.82
C SER A 17 -1.71 -8.81 -41.97
N LEU A 18 -2.99 -8.91 -42.37
CA LEU A 18 -3.91 -9.92 -41.85
C LEU A 18 -3.63 -11.22 -42.61
N GLY A 19 -2.86 -12.12 -41.99
CA GLY A 19 -2.56 -13.45 -42.50
C GLY A 19 -2.95 -14.50 -41.46
N GLY A 20 -3.83 -15.42 -41.84
CA GLY A 20 -4.53 -16.32 -40.95
C GLY A 20 -3.68 -17.36 -40.21
N CYS A 21 -4.25 -17.86 -39.11
CA CYS A 21 -3.82 -19.09 -38.45
C CYS A 21 -4.02 -20.27 -39.41
N ALA A 22 -2.96 -20.66 -40.12
CA ALA A 22 -2.84 -21.96 -40.73
C ALA A 22 -1.84 -22.77 -39.90
N ALA A 23 -2.32 -23.84 -39.27
CA ALA A 23 -1.50 -24.84 -38.61
C ALA A 23 -0.59 -25.53 -39.63
N VAL A 24 0.73 -25.45 -39.41
CA VAL A 24 1.71 -26.34 -40.04
C VAL A 24 2.75 -26.72 -39.00
N GLN A 25 2.79 -28.01 -38.68
CA GLN A 25 3.86 -28.67 -37.96
C GLN A 25 5.19 -28.52 -38.68
N LYS A 26 6.26 -28.19 -37.95
CA LYS A 26 7.59 -28.81 -38.08
C LYS A 26 8.56 -28.29 -37.01
N GLU A 27 8.91 -29.17 -36.07
CA GLU A 27 10.24 -29.21 -35.44
C GLU A 27 11.22 -29.87 -36.46
N PRO A 28 12.54 -29.56 -36.47
CA PRO A 28 13.42 -29.84 -35.33
C PRO A 28 14.52 -28.80 -35.03
N ASN A 29 14.80 -28.68 -33.73
CA ASN A 29 16.11 -28.63 -33.07
C ASN A 29 17.24 -27.80 -33.73
N ASP A 30 17.61 -26.67 -33.10
CA ASP A 30 19.02 -26.36 -32.80
C ASP A 30 19.16 -25.21 -31.79
N SER A 31 19.76 -25.54 -30.65
CA SER A 31 20.65 -24.73 -29.81
C SER A 31 20.48 -23.20 -29.82
N ALA A 32 19.61 -22.68 -28.93
CA ALA A 32 19.67 -21.29 -28.49
C ALA A 32 20.10 -21.21 -27.02
N SER A 33 21.35 -20.76 -26.88
CA SER A 33 22.00 -20.26 -25.68
C SER A 33 21.08 -19.46 -24.75
N SER A 34 21.21 -19.75 -23.45
CA SER A 34 20.95 -18.89 -22.28
C SER A 34 20.30 -17.53 -22.54
N GLN A 35 19.02 -17.42 -22.23
CA GLN A 35 18.52 -16.29 -21.46
C GLN A 35 17.64 -16.85 -20.34
N MET A 36 18.28 -17.27 -19.23
CA MET A 36 17.65 -17.03 -17.93
C MET A 36 17.36 -15.54 -17.91
N ALA A 37 16.09 -15.18 -18.08
CA ALA A 37 15.60 -13.86 -17.73
C ALA A 37 16.08 -13.63 -16.30
N SER A 38 17.16 -12.86 -16.17
CA SER A 38 17.71 -12.51 -14.89
C SER A 38 16.63 -11.64 -14.27
N LEU A 39 15.88 -12.20 -13.32
CA LEU A 39 15.03 -11.40 -12.46
C LEU A 39 15.89 -10.22 -12.00
N PRO A 40 15.43 -8.97 -12.15
CA PRO A 40 16.22 -7.83 -11.71
C PRO A 40 16.60 -8.11 -10.26
N VAL A 41 17.90 -8.22 -10.00
CA VAL A 41 18.42 -8.36 -8.64
C VAL A 41 18.02 -7.07 -7.94
N GLU A 42 16.97 -7.13 -7.12
CA GLU A 42 16.59 -6.01 -6.27
C GLU A 42 17.84 -5.61 -5.50
N SER A 43 18.25 -4.35 -5.64
CA SER A 43 19.37 -3.83 -4.88
C SER A 43 19.08 -4.01 -3.39
N GLU A 44 20.12 -4.24 -2.59
CA GLU A 44 19.96 -4.39 -1.14
C GLU A 44 19.24 -3.19 -0.50
N ALA A 45 19.49 -1.98 -1.02
CA ALA A 45 18.79 -0.77 -0.62
C ALA A 45 17.27 -0.83 -0.89
N GLN A 46 16.87 -1.37 -2.04
CA GLN A 46 15.46 -1.52 -2.39
C GLN A 46 14.77 -2.61 -1.57
N ARG A 47 15.47 -3.71 -1.28
CA ARG A 47 14.98 -4.75 -0.37
C ARG A 47 14.73 -4.19 1.04
N ILE A 48 15.68 -3.40 1.57
CA ILE A 48 15.56 -2.75 2.89
C ILE A 48 14.37 -1.77 2.90
N ALA A 49 14.22 -0.96 1.84
CA ALA A 49 13.09 -0.03 1.72
C ALA A 49 11.74 -0.76 1.71
N ASN A 50 11.62 -1.84 0.91
CA ASN A 50 10.41 -2.66 0.83
C ASN A 50 10.08 -3.30 2.17
N GLN A 51 11.08 -3.84 2.87
CA GLN A 51 10.88 -4.43 4.19
C GLN A 51 10.33 -3.38 5.18
N ARG A 52 10.90 -2.17 5.19
CA ARG A 52 10.45 -1.10 6.08
C ARG A 52 9.02 -0.67 5.80
N VAL A 53 8.61 -0.62 4.53
CA VAL A 53 7.23 -0.34 4.15
C VAL A 53 6.27 -1.42 4.69
N GLN A 54 6.66 -2.70 4.64
CA GLN A 54 5.85 -3.78 5.21
C GLN A 54 5.73 -3.67 6.72
N GLU A 55 6.82 -3.32 7.42
CA GLU A 55 6.82 -3.07 8.86
C GLU A 55 5.89 -1.89 9.23
N ASP A 56 5.93 -0.81 8.45
CA ASP A 56 5.06 0.34 8.64
C ASP A 56 3.58 -0.03 8.43
N ILE A 57 3.26 -0.76 7.36
CA ILE A 57 1.88 -1.22 7.10
C ILE A 57 1.39 -2.16 8.20
N ALA A 58 2.25 -3.06 8.68
CA ALA A 58 1.91 -3.93 9.80
C ALA A 58 1.63 -3.10 11.06
N GLY A 59 2.49 -2.14 11.39
CA GLY A 59 2.32 -1.24 12.53
C GLY A 59 1.01 -0.43 12.45
N VAL A 60 0.68 0.12 11.27
CA VAL A 60 -0.59 0.83 11.02
C VAL A 60 -1.77 -0.05 11.38
N LYS A 61 -1.80 -1.31 10.91
CA LYS A 61 -2.89 -2.25 11.21
C LYS A 61 -3.01 -2.52 12.70
N VAL A 62 -1.89 -2.73 13.40
CA VAL A 62 -1.92 -2.98 14.85
C VAL A 62 -2.51 -1.78 15.59
N LEU A 63 -2.04 -0.56 15.31
CA LEU A 63 -2.54 0.68 15.93
C LEU A 63 -4.06 0.84 15.70
N ILE A 64 -4.51 0.66 14.46
CA ILE A 64 -5.93 0.80 14.10
C ILE A 64 -6.79 -0.27 14.78
N VAL A 65 -6.35 -1.53 14.81
CA VAL A 65 -7.12 -2.63 15.43
C VAL A 65 -7.29 -2.36 16.92
N VAL A 66 -6.21 -1.99 17.63
CA VAL A 66 -6.28 -1.67 19.05
C VAL A 66 -7.16 -0.45 19.30
N ALA A 67 -7.03 0.60 18.48
CA ALA A 67 -7.88 1.78 18.57
C ALA A 67 -9.37 1.46 18.36
N CYS A 68 -9.68 0.57 17.41
CA CYS A 68 -11.04 0.12 17.14
C CYS A 68 -11.61 -0.73 18.28
N SER A 69 -10.81 -1.63 18.85
CA SER A 69 -11.19 -2.40 20.05
C SER A 69 -11.56 -1.46 21.21
N GLU A 70 -10.74 -0.45 21.49
CA GLU A 70 -10.99 0.54 22.54
C GLU A 70 -12.21 1.41 22.23
N LYS A 71 -12.32 1.94 21.00
CA LYS A 71 -13.47 2.73 20.52
C LYS A 71 -14.80 2.00 20.66
N LEU A 72 -14.80 0.69 20.39
CA LEU A 72 -15.99 -0.16 20.43
C LEU A 72 -16.22 -0.76 21.82
N SER A 73 -15.33 -0.52 22.79
CA SER A 73 -15.34 -1.16 24.11
C SER A 73 -15.34 -2.69 24.04
N ILE A 74 -14.55 -3.25 23.10
CA ILE A 74 -14.33 -4.69 22.90
C ILE A 74 -12.87 -5.00 23.26
N PRO A 75 -12.56 -5.25 24.55
CA PRO A 75 -11.19 -5.44 25.02
C PRO A 75 -10.58 -6.78 24.55
N THR A 76 -11.41 -7.81 24.38
CA THR A 76 -11.02 -9.12 23.87
C THR A 76 -11.94 -9.54 22.73
N VAL A 77 -11.34 -10.03 21.64
CA VAL A 77 -12.07 -10.52 20.48
C VAL A 77 -12.28 -12.03 20.66
N GLU A 78 -13.30 -12.39 21.43
CA GLU A 78 -13.61 -13.79 21.77
C GLU A 78 -14.71 -14.37 20.89
N ARG A 79 -15.64 -13.52 20.42
CA ARG A 79 -16.79 -13.94 19.64
C ARG A 79 -16.64 -13.54 18.16
N PRO A 80 -17.16 -14.33 17.21
CA PRO A 80 -17.10 -14.00 15.79
C PRO A 80 -17.73 -12.64 15.45
N GLU A 81 -18.79 -12.24 16.14
CA GLU A 81 -19.45 -10.93 15.97
C GLU A 81 -18.57 -9.76 16.41
N ASP A 82 -17.78 -9.94 17.47
CA ASP A 82 -16.84 -8.94 17.95
C ASP A 82 -15.70 -8.78 16.93
N LEU A 83 -15.20 -9.89 16.40
CA LEU A 83 -14.18 -9.88 15.35
C LEU A 83 -14.70 -9.16 14.10
N ALA A 84 -15.92 -9.45 13.66
CA ALA A 84 -16.51 -8.80 12.50
C ALA A 84 -16.68 -7.28 12.70
N THR A 85 -17.05 -6.86 13.91
CA THR A 85 -17.27 -5.45 14.24
C THR A 85 -15.94 -4.68 14.31
N VAL A 86 -14.94 -5.24 15.01
CA VAL A 86 -13.58 -4.66 15.07
C VAL A 86 -12.97 -4.61 13.67
N LYS A 87 -13.11 -5.68 12.89
CA LYS A 87 -12.62 -5.74 11.51
C LYS A 87 -13.27 -4.68 10.63
N LYS A 88 -14.58 -4.48 10.73
CA LYS A 88 -15.28 -3.44 9.97
C LYS A 88 -14.73 -2.06 10.34
N CYS A 89 -14.61 -1.76 11.62
CA CYS A 89 -14.02 -0.49 12.08
C CYS A 89 -12.60 -0.31 11.54
N SER A 90 -11.75 -1.36 11.60
CA SER A 90 -10.38 -1.26 11.15
C SER A 90 -10.25 -1.09 9.64
N ASP A 91 -11.06 -1.81 8.87
CA ASP A 91 -11.08 -1.72 7.41
C ASP A 91 -11.55 -0.33 6.96
N ASP A 92 -12.57 0.24 7.62
CA ASP A 92 -13.07 1.58 7.34
C ASP A 92 -12.01 2.65 7.67
N GLN A 93 -11.34 2.54 8.84
CA GLN A 93 -10.31 3.50 9.23
C GLN A 93 -9.06 3.40 8.34
N LEU A 94 -8.67 2.19 7.92
CA LEU A 94 -7.57 1.99 7.00
C LEU A 94 -7.85 2.66 5.64
N LYS A 95 -9.09 2.59 5.15
CA LYS A 95 -9.50 3.30 3.92
C LYS A 95 -9.41 4.82 4.08
N VAL A 96 -9.86 5.36 5.22
CA VAL A 96 -9.77 6.80 5.48
C VAL A 96 -8.31 7.27 5.44
N ILE A 97 -7.42 6.58 6.15
CA ILE A 97 -6.00 6.92 6.20
C ILE A 97 -5.34 6.73 4.82
N GLY A 98 -5.65 5.63 4.13
CA GLY A 98 -5.14 5.36 2.79
C GLY A 98 -5.56 6.42 1.76
N ASN A 99 -6.80 6.89 1.82
CA ASN A 99 -7.30 7.94 0.93
C ASN A 99 -6.64 9.30 1.22
N ASP A 100 -6.40 9.64 2.49
CA ASP A 100 -5.67 10.87 2.86
C ASP A 100 -4.21 10.81 2.38
N ALA A 101 -3.55 9.66 2.55
CA ALA A 101 -2.20 9.45 2.02
C ALA A 101 -2.16 9.60 0.50
N LEU A 102 -3.10 8.97 -0.21
CA LEU A 102 -3.21 9.08 -1.67
C LEU A 102 -3.44 10.53 -2.13
N ALA A 103 -4.37 11.24 -1.49
CA ALA A 103 -4.65 12.64 -1.82
C ALA A 103 -3.40 13.54 -1.66
N ARG A 104 -2.58 13.30 -0.63
CA ARG A 104 -1.32 14.03 -0.41
C ARG A 104 -0.23 13.68 -1.42
N ILE A 105 -0.15 12.42 -1.83
CA ILE A 105 0.75 12.00 -2.93
C ILE A 105 0.34 12.70 -4.22
N GLU A 106 -0.95 12.72 -4.55
CA GLU A 106 -1.48 13.40 -5.74
C GLU A 106 -1.23 14.91 -5.71
N ALA A 107 -1.32 15.52 -4.52
CA ALA A 107 -0.97 16.92 -4.28
C ALA A 107 0.55 17.19 -4.28
N ARG A 108 1.39 16.15 -4.39
CA ARG A 108 2.86 16.21 -4.28
C ARG A 108 3.37 16.74 -2.93
N GLU A 109 2.57 16.57 -1.89
CA GLU A 109 2.90 16.94 -0.51
C GLU A 109 3.58 15.81 0.27
N LEU A 110 3.52 14.59 -0.26
CA LEU A 110 4.06 13.39 0.36
C LEU A 110 4.85 12.59 -0.67
N SER A 111 6.13 12.30 -0.39
CA SER A 111 6.91 11.39 -1.22
C SER A 111 6.58 9.92 -0.91
N ASP A 112 6.85 9.02 -1.85
CA ASP A 112 6.65 7.56 -1.67
C ASP A 112 7.36 7.03 -0.40
N SER A 113 8.52 7.58 -0.07
CA SER A 113 9.28 7.20 1.14
C SER A 113 8.65 7.65 2.46
N GLU A 114 7.74 8.62 2.41
CA GLU A 114 7.08 9.20 3.59
C GLU A 114 5.69 8.62 3.84
N VAL A 115 5.15 7.83 2.90
CA VAL A 115 3.80 7.24 3.01
C VAL A 115 3.63 6.38 4.25
N GLY A 116 4.55 5.44 4.49
CA GLY A 116 4.53 4.58 5.69
C GLY A 116 4.54 5.39 6.99
N PRO A 117 5.53 6.27 7.20
CA PRO A 117 5.59 7.17 8.35
C PRO A 117 4.34 8.05 8.52
N PHE A 118 3.78 8.58 7.43
CA PHE A 118 2.56 9.38 7.47
C PHE A 118 1.37 8.56 7.98
N MET A 119 1.15 7.38 7.40
CA MET A 119 0.04 6.50 7.81
C MET A 119 0.18 6.06 9.27
N LEU A 120 1.40 5.79 9.74
CA LEU A 120 1.69 5.46 11.14
C LEU A 120 1.31 6.60 12.10
N ASN A 121 1.64 7.84 11.75
CA ASN A 121 1.27 9.00 12.56
C ASN A 121 -0.26 9.19 12.62
N GLN A 122 -0.96 9.02 11.50
CA GLN A 122 -2.43 9.08 11.47
C GLN A 122 -3.06 7.96 12.33
N ALA A 123 -2.51 6.75 12.25
CA ALA A 123 -2.97 5.62 13.07
C ALA A 123 -2.68 5.81 14.56
N ALA A 124 -1.53 6.39 14.92
CA ALA A 124 -1.19 6.73 16.31
C ALA A 124 -2.13 7.80 16.87
N ALA A 125 -2.42 8.86 16.10
CA ALA A 125 -3.39 9.88 16.48
C ALA A 125 -4.79 9.29 16.67
N PHE A 126 -5.20 8.37 15.78
CA PHE A 126 -6.46 7.63 15.93
C PHE A 126 -6.49 6.80 17.22
N LEU A 127 -5.41 6.12 17.58
CA LEU A 127 -5.31 5.39 18.84
C LEU A 127 -5.41 6.32 20.05
N GLN A 128 -4.68 7.43 20.07
CA GLN A 128 -4.74 8.41 21.17
C GLN A 128 -6.13 9.03 21.35
N ALA A 129 -6.86 9.23 20.25
CA ALA A 129 -8.22 9.73 20.30
C ALA A 129 -9.23 8.72 20.90
N ASN A 130 -8.95 7.42 20.81
CA ASN A 130 -9.90 6.36 21.16
C ASN A 130 -9.49 5.48 22.35
N SER A 131 -8.27 5.60 22.87
CA SER A 131 -7.79 4.85 24.04
C SER A 131 -7.30 5.79 25.14
N GLU A 132 -7.80 5.61 26.36
CA GLU A 132 -7.34 6.38 27.53
C GLU A 132 -5.87 6.10 27.86
N ALA A 133 -5.43 4.84 27.72
CA ALA A 133 -4.06 4.42 28.01
C ALA A 133 -3.05 5.03 27.03
N ALA A 134 -3.45 5.21 25.77
CA ALA A 134 -2.59 5.80 24.74
C ALA A 134 -2.62 7.34 24.73
N ARG A 135 -3.69 7.98 25.23
CA ARG A 135 -3.91 9.42 25.12
C ARG A 135 -2.75 10.29 25.63
N ALA A 136 -2.07 9.84 26.69
CA ALA A 136 -0.95 10.57 27.30
C ALA A 136 0.43 10.16 26.77
N ARG A 137 0.52 9.14 25.90
CA ARG A 137 1.80 8.64 25.37
C ARG A 137 2.28 9.48 24.20
N ASP A 138 3.59 9.52 24.01
CA ASP A 138 4.20 10.12 22.82
C ASP A 138 3.82 9.31 21.56
N PRO A 139 3.31 9.93 20.48
CA PRO A 139 3.10 9.26 19.20
C PRO A 139 4.31 8.47 18.70
N ALA A 140 5.54 8.96 18.93
CA ALA A 140 6.75 8.26 18.51
C ALA A 140 6.96 6.95 19.26
N GLU A 141 6.61 6.90 20.56
CA GLU A 141 6.62 5.68 21.37
C GLU A 141 5.57 4.68 20.86
N LEU A 142 4.36 5.16 20.57
CA LEU A 142 3.29 4.32 20.02
C LEU A 142 3.70 3.69 18.68
N ILE A 143 4.30 4.47 17.79
CA ILE A 143 4.79 3.97 16.50
C ILE A 143 5.90 2.94 16.68
N LYS A 144 6.82 3.16 17.62
CA LYS A 144 7.89 2.20 17.92
C LYS A 144 7.31 0.86 18.37
N ILE A 145 6.39 0.88 19.34
CA ILE A 145 5.69 -0.33 19.82
C ILE A 145 4.96 -1.04 18.68
N ALA A 146 4.32 -0.27 17.77
CA ALA A 146 3.58 -0.81 16.64
C ALA A 146 4.49 -1.58 15.67
N ARG A 147 5.63 -1.00 15.32
CA ARG A 147 6.64 -1.63 14.45
C ARG A 147 7.22 -2.90 15.06
N GLU A 148 7.35 -2.94 16.38
CA GLU A 148 7.81 -4.12 17.13
C GLU A 148 6.70 -5.18 17.32
N GLY A 149 5.48 -4.93 16.81
CA GLY A 149 4.35 -5.86 16.95
C GLY A 149 3.77 -5.93 18.37
N GLY A 150 4.13 -4.98 19.24
CA GLY A 150 3.80 -4.95 20.66
C GLY A 150 2.37 -4.52 20.97
N GLY A 151 1.35 -5.02 20.26
CA GLY A 151 -0.05 -4.58 20.40
C GLY A 151 -0.58 -4.58 21.84
N ARG A 152 -0.11 -5.50 22.68
CA ARG A 152 -0.48 -5.59 24.11
C ARG A 152 0.13 -4.47 24.97
N LEU A 153 1.24 -3.87 24.55
CA LEU A 153 1.95 -2.81 25.27
C LEU A 153 1.27 -1.44 25.13
N PHE A 154 0.28 -1.29 24.24
CA PHE A 154 -0.52 -0.07 24.14
C PHE A 154 -1.50 0.11 25.29
N LEU A 155 -1.93 -1.01 25.89
CA LEU A 155 -3.00 -1.04 26.89
C LEU A 155 -2.47 -1.04 28.33
N SER A 156 -1.16 -1.19 28.53
CA SER A 156 -0.53 -0.97 29.83
C SER A 156 -0.50 0.54 30.16
N LYS A 157 -0.52 0.92 31.43
CA LYS A 157 -0.20 2.31 31.80
C LYS A 157 1.33 2.48 31.77
N PRO A 158 1.87 3.61 31.28
CA PRO A 158 3.26 3.94 31.57
C PRO A 158 3.41 4.07 33.10
N GLU A 159 4.46 3.46 33.65
CA GLU A 159 4.82 3.56 35.07
C GLU A 159 5.25 4.98 35.46
#